data_AF-A0A161SLN0-F1
#
_entry.id   AF-A0A161SLN0-F1
#
_cell.length_a   1.000
_cell.length_b   1.000
_cell.length_c   1.000
_cell.angle_alpha   90.00
_cell.angle_beta   90.00
_cell.angle_gamma   90.00
#
_symmetry.space_group_name_H-M   'P 1'
#
loop_
_entity.id
_entity.type
_entity.pdbx_description
1 polymer ?
#
loop_
_entity_poly.entity_id
_entity_poly.type
_entity_poly.pdbx_seq_one_letter_code
_entity_poly.pdbx_strand_id
1 'polypeptide(L)'
;MNQQVKFNGTGWFFRVSAKEAIWGSIIFLGLFCAVFYLIHFIVESVGNETLKSLQMPIFLVLLFVVSFLIVQQFIVPYIKFDQLVFCERYISIYKISGEHRVYLDDINTLQVNVVLEDGTIYKERYSGFRFLTTKGTYVISMLKGVEDKCASEPMSNMFYKLLSERLDLDNTKCKKSRVYKRSYGLVYELKAKQS
;
A
#
# COMPACT_ATOMS: atom_id res chain seq x y z
N MET A 1 -10.71 -13.71 23.64
CA MET A 1 -10.65 -14.19 22.24
C MET A 1 -9.35 -13.71 21.63
N ASN A 2 -8.46 -14.62 21.20
CA ASN A 2 -7.20 -14.23 20.53
C ASN A 2 -7.49 -13.93 19.05
N GLN A 3 -7.80 -12.68 18.72
CA GLN A 3 -7.84 -12.26 17.33
C GLN A 3 -6.41 -12.17 16.80
N GLN A 4 -6.06 -13.04 15.86
CA GLN A 4 -4.80 -12.96 15.11
C GLN A 4 -5.08 -12.30 13.76
N VAL A 5 -4.85 -11.00 13.67
CA VAL A 5 -4.91 -10.30 12.38
C VAL A 5 -3.58 -10.53 11.68
N LYS A 6 -3.52 -11.50 10.76
CA LYS A 6 -2.36 -11.72 9.87
C LYS A 6 -2.48 -10.83 8.66
N PHE A 7 -1.55 -9.91 8.47
CA PHE A 7 -1.36 -9.18 7.22
C PHE A 7 -0.28 -9.92 6.42
N ASN A 8 -0.69 -10.54 5.31
CA ASN A 8 0.22 -11.12 4.32
C ASN A 8 0.39 -10.19 3.11
N GLY A 9 -0.03 -8.94 3.29
CA GLY A 9 0.01 -7.92 2.26
C GLY A 9 1.42 -7.46 1.99
N THR A 10 1.53 -6.80 0.86
CA THR A 10 2.74 -6.15 0.40
C THR A 10 2.40 -4.66 0.54
N GLY A 11 3.20 -3.91 1.29
CA GLY A 11 3.03 -2.47 1.28
C GLY A 11 3.39 -2.01 -0.13
N TRP A 12 2.41 -1.60 -0.93
CA TRP A 12 2.66 -1.05 -2.25
C TRP A 12 2.40 0.45 -2.22
N PHE A 13 3.46 1.20 -2.51
CA PHE A 13 3.33 2.34 -3.41
C PHE A 13 3.02 1.78 -4.79
N PHE A 14 2.04 2.38 -5.46
CA PHE A 14 1.48 1.88 -6.71
C PHE A 14 2.51 1.47 -7.75
N ARG A 15 2.42 0.21 -8.17
CA ARG A 15 2.73 -0.16 -9.55
C ARG A 15 1.63 -1.09 -10.04
N VAL A 16 0.48 -0.49 -10.38
CA VAL A 16 -0.32 -1.03 -11.49
C VAL A 16 0.69 -1.31 -12.59
N SER A 17 0.74 -2.53 -13.15
CA SER A 17 1.64 -2.85 -14.25
C SER A 17 1.46 -1.74 -15.29
N ALA A 18 2.40 -0.80 -15.35
CA ALA A 18 2.19 0.45 -16.09
C ALA A 18 1.79 0.14 -17.52
N LYS A 19 2.28 -1.00 -18.03
CA LYS A 19 1.92 -1.61 -19.30
C LYS A 19 0.41 -1.79 -19.48
N GLU A 20 -0.31 -2.41 -18.54
CA GLU A 20 -1.76 -2.68 -18.70
C GLU A 20 -2.60 -1.42 -18.59
N ALA A 21 -2.26 -0.50 -17.68
CA ALA A 21 -2.90 0.80 -17.58
C ALA A 21 -2.65 1.67 -18.82
N ILE A 22 -1.43 1.64 -19.37
CA ILE A 22 -1.05 2.33 -20.61
C ILE A 22 -1.82 1.75 -21.80
N TRP A 23 -1.87 0.42 -21.96
CA TRP A 23 -2.63 -0.20 -23.05
C TRP A 23 -4.12 0.07 -22.96
N GLY A 24 -4.71 -0.02 -21.76
CA GLY A 24 -6.11 0.36 -21.53
C GLY A 24 -6.39 1.82 -21.88
N SER A 25 -5.47 2.72 -21.51
CA SER A 25 -5.58 4.16 -21.82
C SER A 25 -5.44 4.43 -23.32
N ILE A 26 -4.55 3.73 -24.03
CA ILE A 26 -4.36 3.87 -25.48
C ILE A 26 -5.60 3.40 -26.24
N ILE A 27 -6.14 2.22 -25.91
CA ILE A 27 -7.35 1.68 -26.55
C ILE A 27 -8.53 2.60 -26.29
N PHE A 28 -8.68 3.07 -25.06
CA PHE A 28 -9.73 4.02 -24.70
C PHE A 28 -9.61 5.33 -25.49
N LEU A 29 -8.42 5.92 -25.56
CA LEU A 29 -8.18 7.15 -26.34
C LEU A 29 -8.49 6.95 -27.82
N GLY A 30 -8.13 5.80 -28.41
CA GLY A 30 -8.42 5.47 -29.80
C GLY A 30 -9.92 5.37 -30.09
N LEU A 31 -10.67 4.62 -29.27
CA LEU A 31 -12.13 4.54 -29.36
C LEU A 31 -12.78 5.91 -29.18
N PHE A 32 -12.25 6.69 -28.24
CA PHE A 32 -12.76 8.01 -27.93
C PHE A 32 -12.59 9.01 -29.08
N CYS A 33 -11.41 9.02 -29.72
CA CYS A 33 -11.16 9.83 -30.91
C CYS A 33 -12.02 9.39 -32.11
N ALA A 34 -12.29 8.09 -32.27
CA ALA A 34 -13.16 7.59 -33.33
C ALA A 34 -14.61 8.08 -33.18
N VAL A 35 -15.14 8.05 -31.95
CA VAL A 35 -16.48 8.56 -31.64
C VAL A 35 -16.55 10.08 -31.84
N PHE A 36 -15.51 10.83 -31.46
CA PHE A 36 -15.44 12.26 -31.73
C PHE A 36 -15.55 12.58 -33.22
N TYR A 37 -14.75 11.89 -34.03
CA TYR A 37 -14.69 12.13 -35.46
C TYR A 37 -16.04 11.85 -36.13
N LEU A 38 -16.73 10.79 -35.70
CA LEU A 38 -18.09 10.48 -36.15
C LEU A 38 -19.09 11.60 -35.80
N ILE A 39 -19.05 12.09 -34.56
CA ILE A 39 -19.94 13.18 -34.12
C ILE A 39 -19.63 14.46 -34.89
N HIS A 40 -18.35 14.80 -35.06
CA HIS A 40 -17.92 15.97 -35.82
C HIS A 40 -18.43 15.92 -37.26
N PHE A 41 -18.29 14.77 -37.93
CA PHE A 41 -18.79 14.57 -39.29
C PHE A 41 -20.31 14.75 -39.39
N ILE A 42 -21.07 14.20 -38.42
CA ILE A 42 -22.53 14.38 -38.38
C ILE A 42 -22.88 15.86 -38.17
N VAL A 43 -22.25 16.54 -37.21
CA VAL A 43 -22.50 17.96 -36.92
C VAL A 43 -22.14 18.86 -38.11
N GLU A 44 -21.04 18.55 -38.81
CA GLU A 44 -20.64 19.25 -40.02
C GLU A 44 -21.65 19.07 -41.14
N SER A 45 -22.18 17.86 -41.33
CA SER A 45 -23.20 17.54 -42.35
C SER A 45 -24.54 18.25 -42.13
N VAL A 46 -24.86 18.64 -40.89
CA VAL A 46 -26.11 19.35 -40.53
C VAL A 46 -26.01 20.86 -40.77
N GLY A 47 -24.79 21.41 -40.93
CA GLY A 47 -24.58 22.82 -41.30
C GLY A 47 -24.98 23.85 -40.23
N ASN A 48 -25.23 23.43 -38.99
CA ASN A 48 -25.62 24.34 -37.91
C ASN A 48 -24.38 24.93 -37.21
N GLU A 49 -24.08 26.21 -37.48
CA GLU A 49 -22.90 26.92 -36.95
C GLU A 49 -22.90 27.05 -35.41
N THR A 50 -24.07 27.13 -34.77
CA THR A 50 -24.19 27.11 -33.32
C THR A 50 -23.84 25.73 -32.76
N LEU A 51 -24.30 24.66 -33.40
CA LEU A 51 -23.98 23.30 -33.01
C LEU A 51 -22.49 22.99 -33.22
N LYS A 52 -21.88 23.49 -34.31
CA LYS A 52 -20.44 23.39 -34.59
C LYS A 52 -19.58 24.07 -33.53
N SER A 53 -19.99 25.21 -32.98
CA SER A 53 -19.23 25.89 -31.93
C SER A 53 -19.37 25.23 -30.54
N LEU A 54 -20.51 24.58 -30.28
CA LEU A 54 -20.78 23.88 -29.01
C LEU A 54 -20.27 22.43 -28.97
N GLN A 55 -19.97 21.82 -30.12
CA GLN A 55 -19.55 20.41 -30.17
C GLN A 55 -18.29 20.13 -29.34
N MET A 56 -17.29 21.01 -29.39
CA MET A 56 -16.00 20.81 -28.71
C MET A 56 -16.12 20.95 -27.19
N PRO A 57 -16.81 21.99 -26.64
CA PRO A 57 -17.11 22.05 -25.20
C PRO A 57 -17.91 20.85 -24.70
N ILE A 58 -18.99 20.47 -25.40
CA ILE A 58 -19.84 19.34 -25.02
C ILE A 58 -19.00 18.05 -24.98
N PHE A 59 -18.15 17.85 -26.00
CA PHE A 59 -17.28 16.71 -26.10
C PHE A 59 -16.24 16.66 -24.97
N LEU A 60 -15.60 17.78 -24.64
CA LEU A 60 -14.64 17.85 -23.54
C LEU A 60 -15.29 17.57 -22.18
N VAL A 61 -16.51 18.05 -21.95
CA VAL A 61 -17.28 17.76 -20.73
C VAL A 61 -17.62 16.27 -20.66
N LEU A 62 -18.07 15.67 -21.77
CA LEU A 62 -18.32 14.23 -21.86
C LEU A 62 -17.05 13.40 -21.62
N LEU A 63 -15.92 13.79 -22.21
CA LEU A 63 -14.62 13.16 -21.97
C LEU A 63 -14.28 13.18 -20.49
N PHE A 64 -14.43 14.35 -19.86
CA PHE A 64 -14.11 14.53 -18.44
C PHE A 64 -14.99 13.64 -17.56
N VAL A 65 -16.31 13.62 -17.78
CA VAL A 65 -17.25 12.80 -17.00
C VAL A 65 -16.95 11.30 -17.17
N VAL A 66 -16.79 10.83 -18.41
CA VAL A 66 -16.50 9.41 -18.67
C VAL A 66 -15.15 9.00 -18.09
N SER A 67 -14.12 9.82 -18.27
CA SER A 67 -12.79 9.56 -17.69
C SER A 67 -12.85 9.53 -16.16
N PHE A 68 -13.57 10.47 -15.55
CA PHE A 68 -13.77 10.53 -14.10
C PHE A 68 -14.48 9.26 -13.58
N LEU A 69 -15.56 8.82 -14.25
CA LEU A 69 -16.28 7.60 -13.89
C LEU A 69 -15.40 6.35 -14.04
N ILE A 70 -14.58 6.25 -15.10
CA ILE A 70 -13.66 5.13 -15.28
C ILE A 70 -12.59 5.12 -14.17
N VAL A 71 -12.00 6.27 -13.86
CA VAL A 71 -11.05 6.41 -12.75
C VAL A 71 -11.72 6.01 -11.43
N GLN A 72 -12.93 6.50 -11.15
CA GLN A 72 -13.65 6.24 -9.92
C GLN A 72 -14.14 4.79 -9.79
N GLN A 73 -14.52 4.13 -10.88
CA GLN A 73 -15.11 2.79 -10.85
C GLN A 73 -14.09 1.67 -11.03
N PHE A 74 -13.05 1.91 -11.83
CA PHE A 74 -12.03 0.91 -12.08
C PHE A 74 -10.78 1.23 -11.27
N ILE A 75 -10.21 2.42 -11.39
CA ILE A 75 -8.93 2.69 -10.72
C ILE A 75 -9.12 2.73 -9.21
N VAL A 76 -10.01 3.58 -8.68
CA VAL A 76 -10.20 3.81 -7.24
C VAL A 76 -10.60 2.56 -6.43
N PRO A 77 -11.41 1.61 -6.92
CA PRO A 77 -11.71 0.38 -6.17
C PRO A 77 -10.53 -0.60 -6.20
N TYR A 78 -9.73 -0.62 -7.27
CA TYR A 78 -8.45 -1.32 -7.28
C TYR A 78 -7.39 -0.62 -6.40
N ILE A 79 -7.63 0.62 -5.94
CA ILE A 79 -6.87 1.28 -4.85
C ILE A 79 -7.23 0.72 -3.45
N LYS A 80 -8.11 -0.29 -3.32
CA LYS A 80 -8.32 -0.98 -2.03
C LYS A 80 -7.22 -2.01 -1.77
N PHE A 81 -6.02 -1.51 -1.52
CA PHE A 81 -4.91 -2.32 -1.06
C PHE A 81 -5.02 -2.58 0.43
N ASP A 82 -4.47 -3.73 0.82
CA ASP A 82 -4.03 -3.99 2.18
C ASP A 82 -2.98 -2.91 2.53
N GLN A 83 -3.41 -1.82 3.16
CA GLN A 83 -2.57 -0.65 3.47
C GLN A 83 -2.16 -0.65 4.92
N LEU A 84 -0.95 -0.16 5.16
CA LEU A 84 -0.44 0.10 6.48
C LEU A 84 -0.10 1.57 6.62
N VAL A 85 -0.82 2.27 7.50
CA VAL A 85 -0.64 3.69 7.75
C VAL A 85 -0.08 3.86 9.15
N PHE A 86 1.09 4.47 9.23
CA PHE A 86 1.74 4.81 10.50
C PHE A 86 1.28 6.20 10.95
N CYS A 87 0.42 6.25 11.97
CA CYS A 87 -0.02 7.50 12.59
C CYS A 87 0.78 7.76 13.87
N GLU A 88 0.59 8.94 14.48
CA GLU A 88 1.40 9.32 15.64
C GLU A 88 1.23 8.41 16.86
N ARG A 89 0.01 7.93 17.09
CA ARG A 89 -0.37 7.14 18.28
C ARG A 89 -0.78 5.70 17.95
N TYR A 90 -0.94 5.37 16.67
CA TYR A 90 -1.43 4.06 16.25
C TYR A 90 -0.95 3.70 14.84
N ILE A 91 -1.03 2.42 14.52
CA ILE A 91 -0.81 1.86 13.19
C ILE A 91 -2.17 1.39 12.68
N SER A 92 -2.65 1.96 11.58
CA SER A 92 -3.86 1.48 10.90
C SER A 92 -3.49 0.45 9.85
N ILE A 93 -4.12 -0.72 9.96
CA ILE A 93 -4.04 -1.82 9.02
C ILE A 93 -5.38 -1.84 8.28
N TYR A 94 -5.42 -1.23 7.12
CA TYR A 94 -6.59 -1.28 6.24
C TYR A 94 -6.56 -2.58 5.47
N LYS A 95 -7.64 -3.33 5.55
CA LYS A 95 -7.90 -4.52 4.74
C LYS A 95 -9.19 -4.33 3.97
N ILE A 96 -9.40 -5.16 2.94
CA ILE A 96 -10.70 -5.24 2.25
C ILE A 96 -11.83 -5.56 3.26
N SER A 97 -11.52 -6.32 4.32
CA SER A 97 -12.47 -6.69 5.38
C SER A 97 -12.75 -5.58 6.41
N GLY A 98 -12.05 -4.45 6.37
CA GLY A 98 -12.19 -3.35 7.34
C GLY A 98 -10.86 -2.80 7.84
N GLU A 99 -10.94 -1.78 8.69
CA GLU A 99 -9.78 -1.14 9.32
C GLU A 99 -9.50 -1.74 10.71
N HIS A 100 -8.25 -2.11 10.98
CA HIS A 100 -7.79 -2.46 12.33
C HIS A 100 -6.76 -1.44 12.82
N ARG A 101 -6.89 -0.98 14.06
CA ARG A 101 -5.95 -0.02 14.67
C ARG A 101 -5.16 -0.67 15.79
N VAL A 102 -3.84 -0.57 15.71
CA VAL A 102 -2.91 -0.99 16.76
C VAL A 102 -2.37 0.27 17.43
N TYR A 103 -2.83 0.58 18.64
CA TYR A 103 -2.33 1.73 19.40
C TYR A 103 -0.93 1.43 19.93
N LEU A 104 -0.01 2.36 19.77
CA LEU A 104 1.40 2.18 20.14
C LEU A 104 1.56 2.01 21.65
N ASP A 105 0.77 2.76 22.43
CA ASP A 105 0.76 2.69 23.89
C ASP A 105 0.21 1.36 24.43
N ASP A 106 -0.57 0.63 23.63
CA ASP A 106 -1.15 -0.67 24.01
C ASP A 106 -0.17 -1.83 23.78
N ILE A 107 0.99 -1.61 23.15
CA ILE A 107 1.96 -2.67 22.80
C ILE A 107 2.81 -2.99 24.02
N ASN A 108 2.62 -4.18 24.58
CA ASN A 108 3.42 -4.69 25.70
C ASN A 108 4.71 -5.37 25.22
N THR A 109 4.63 -6.05 24.08
CA THR A 109 5.78 -6.79 23.53
C THR A 109 5.77 -6.70 22.02
N LEU A 110 6.91 -6.35 21.45
CA LEU A 110 7.16 -6.37 20.01
C LEU A 110 8.14 -7.49 19.69
N GLN A 111 7.72 -8.43 18.85
CA GLN A 111 8.61 -9.47 18.30
C GLN A 111 8.85 -9.16 16.82
N VAL A 112 10.12 -9.02 16.43
CA VAL A 112 10.52 -8.75 15.05
C VAL A 112 11.33 -9.93 14.53
N ASN A 113 10.91 -10.49 13.39
CA ASN A 113 11.64 -11.57 12.73
C ASN A 113 12.66 -10.99 11.75
N VAL A 114 13.93 -11.33 11.95
CA VAL A 114 15.03 -10.93 11.08
C VAL A 114 15.53 -12.12 10.29
N VAL A 115 15.74 -11.92 8.99
CA VAL A 115 16.32 -12.88 8.05
C VAL A 115 17.68 -12.35 7.63
N LEU A 116 18.68 -13.22 7.65
CA LEU A 116 20.03 -12.91 7.19
C LEU A 116 20.11 -13.13 5.68
N GLU A 117 20.42 -12.06 4.94
CA GLU A 117 20.64 -12.14 3.49
C GLU A 117 22.03 -12.75 3.20
N ASP A 118 22.07 -13.70 2.26
CA ASP A 118 23.27 -14.45 1.85
C ASP A 118 24.02 -15.21 2.97
N GLY A 119 23.41 -15.40 4.14
CA GLY A 119 24.04 -16.09 5.26
C GLY A 119 25.20 -15.32 5.90
N THR A 120 25.37 -14.04 5.53
CA THR A 120 26.33 -13.13 6.16
C THR A 120 25.62 -12.27 7.21
N ILE A 121 26.32 -11.96 8.30
CA ILE A 121 25.77 -11.21 9.45
C ILE A 121 25.48 -9.74 9.09
N TYR A 122 26.01 -9.25 7.97
CA TYR A 122 26.05 -7.83 7.64
C TYR A 122 24.83 -7.31 6.85
N LYS A 123 23.94 -8.20 6.39
CA LYS A 123 22.70 -7.79 5.72
C LYS A 123 21.50 -8.40 6.44
N GLU A 124 20.96 -7.63 7.37
CA GLU A 124 19.74 -7.96 8.10
C GLU A 124 18.51 -7.45 7.33
N ARG A 125 17.50 -8.31 7.19
CA ARG A 125 16.20 -7.92 6.64
C ARG A 125 15.10 -8.28 7.62
N TYR A 126 14.29 -7.29 7.98
CA TYR A 126 13.11 -7.51 8.80
C TYR A 126 12.01 -8.16 7.93
N SER A 127 11.33 -9.19 8.43
CA SER A 127 10.41 -10.02 7.64
C SER A 127 9.03 -10.15 8.27
N GLY A 128 8.91 -9.84 9.56
CA GLY A 128 7.63 -9.88 10.24
C GLY A 128 7.68 -9.19 11.59
N PHE A 129 6.54 -8.65 11.98
CA PHE A 129 6.32 -7.89 13.19
C PHE A 129 5.11 -8.46 13.89
N ARG A 130 5.27 -8.87 15.14
CA ARG A 130 4.19 -9.33 16.00
C ARG A 130 4.06 -8.39 17.19
N PHE A 131 2.91 -7.73 17.26
CA PHE A 131 2.54 -6.81 18.33
C PHE A 131 1.65 -7.57 19.31
N LEU A 132 2.16 -7.81 20.51
CA LEU A 132 1.37 -8.32 21.61
C LEU A 132 0.83 -7.11 22.38
N THR A 133 -0.48 -6.89 22.26
CA THR A 133 -1.19 -5.80 22.90
C THR A 133 -2.14 -6.30 23.98
N THR A 134 -2.65 -5.40 24.81
CA THR A 134 -3.75 -5.69 25.76
C THR A 134 -5.01 -6.22 25.07
N LYS A 135 -5.25 -5.83 23.82
CA LYS A 135 -6.46 -6.19 23.03
C LYS A 135 -6.30 -7.47 22.22
N GLY A 136 -5.08 -7.98 22.05
CA GLY A 136 -4.82 -9.16 21.23
C GLY A 136 -3.46 -9.12 20.54
N THR A 137 -3.25 -10.07 19.61
CA THR A 137 -1.98 -10.20 18.89
C THR A 137 -2.15 -9.83 17.41
N TYR A 138 -1.43 -8.80 16.99
CA TYR A 138 -1.41 -8.36 15.59
C TYR A 138 -0.14 -8.84 14.91
N VAL A 139 -0.25 -9.38 13.69
CA VAL A 139 0.90 -9.90 12.95
C VAL A 139 0.96 -9.25 11.58
N ILE A 140 2.04 -8.52 11.32
CA ILE A 140 2.40 -8.03 10.00
C ILE A 140 3.49 -8.93 9.45
N SER A 141 3.27 -9.56 8.30
CA SER A 141 4.27 -10.36 7.58
C SER A 141 4.60 -9.67 6.27
N MET A 142 5.87 -9.32 6.07
CA MET A 142 6.34 -8.65 4.85
C MET A 142 7.08 -9.68 3.98
N LEU A 143 6.51 -10.02 2.82
CA LEU A 143 6.97 -11.13 1.99
C LEU A 143 8.19 -10.75 1.13
N LYS A 144 9.21 -11.62 1.19
CA LYS A 144 10.53 -11.44 0.55
C LYS A 144 10.45 -11.07 -0.96
N GLY A 145 9.62 -11.78 -1.71
CA GLY A 145 9.62 -11.72 -3.18
C GLY A 145 9.08 -10.45 -3.82
N VAL A 146 8.55 -9.52 -3.03
CA VAL A 146 7.90 -8.30 -3.55
C VAL A 146 8.72 -7.04 -3.30
N GLU A 147 9.50 -6.97 -2.22
CA GLU A 147 10.30 -5.76 -1.92
C GLU A 147 11.58 -5.66 -2.78
N ASP A 148 12.11 -6.77 -3.30
CA ASP A 148 13.41 -6.83 -4.01
C ASP A 148 13.42 -6.15 -5.39
N LYS A 149 12.25 -5.74 -5.92
CA LYS A 149 12.15 -5.34 -7.33
C LYS A 149 12.28 -3.84 -7.59
N CYS A 150 12.24 -2.95 -6.59
CA CYS A 150 12.09 -1.50 -6.88
C CYS A 150 12.77 -0.49 -5.92
N ALA A 151 13.53 -0.89 -4.89
CA ALA A 151 14.18 0.10 -4.01
C ALA A 151 15.55 -0.38 -3.50
N SER A 152 16.47 0.56 -3.29
CA SER A 152 17.78 0.33 -2.64
C SER A 152 17.66 -0.04 -1.16
N GLU A 153 16.50 0.23 -0.54
CA GLU A 153 16.18 -0.11 0.85
C GLU A 153 14.84 -0.87 0.91
N PRO A 154 14.79 -2.07 1.53
CA PRO A 154 13.54 -2.81 1.70
C PRO A 154 12.54 -2.05 2.57
N MET A 155 11.26 -2.09 2.20
CA MET A 155 10.19 -1.40 2.94
C MET A 155 10.09 -1.88 4.40
N SER A 156 10.33 -3.17 4.64
CA SER A 156 10.47 -3.74 5.97
C SER A 156 11.50 -3.04 6.85
N ASN A 157 12.61 -2.58 6.27
CA ASN A 157 13.69 -1.91 6.99
C ASN A 157 13.29 -0.47 7.33
N MET A 158 12.67 0.24 6.38
CA MET A 158 12.09 1.57 6.64
C MET A 158 11.02 1.51 7.73
N PHE A 159 10.13 0.51 7.69
CA PHE A 159 9.09 0.32 8.70
C PHE A 159 9.68 0.01 10.08
N TYR A 160 10.69 -0.85 10.16
CA TYR A 160 11.41 -1.11 11.40
C TYR A 160 12.06 0.16 11.96
N LYS A 161 12.70 0.98 11.11
CA LYS A 161 13.32 2.25 11.52
C LYS A 161 12.29 3.20 12.15
N LEU A 162 11.15 3.39 11.48
CA LEU A 162 10.05 4.20 12.00
C LEU A 162 9.50 3.67 13.34
N LEU A 163 9.34 2.35 13.47
CA LEU A 163 8.95 1.72 14.73
C LEU A 163 9.98 1.96 15.83
N SER A 164 11.26 1.84 15.51
CA SER A 164 12.35 2.00 16.48
C SER A 164 12.42 3.41 17.04
N GLU A 165 12.23 4.42 16.20
CA GLU A 165 12.19 5.82 16.60
C GLU A 165 10.97 6.13 17.50
N ARG A 166 9.81 5.53 17.19
CA ARG A 166 8.55 5.84 17.87
C ARG A 166 8.36 5.10 19.19
N LEU A 167 8.84 3.87 19.27
CA LEU A 167 8.75 3.02 20.47
C LEU A 167 10.00 3.10 21.34
N ASP A 168 10.98 3.93 20.98
CA ASP A 168 12.28 4.06 21.65
C ASP A 168 12.93 2.69 21.87
N LEU A 169 13.04 1.93 20.77
CA LEU A 169 13.51 0.55 20.80
C LEU A 169 15.01 0.51 21.06
N ASP A 170 15.37 0.33 22.33
CA ASP A 170 16.75 0.15 22.75
C ASP A 170 17.25 -1.26 22.38
N ASN A 171 18.09 -1.33 21.33
CA ASN A 171 18.70 -2.58 20.86
C ASN A 171 19.58 -3.27 21.92
N THR A 172 20.02 -2.57 22.97
CA THR A 172 20.82 -3.17 24.06
C THR A 172 19.97 -3.97 25.04
N LYS A 173 18.67 -3.66 25.14
CA LYS A 173 17.69 -4.38 26.00
C LYS A 173 16.94 -5.48 25.26
N CYS A 174 17.24 -5.67 23.97
CA CYS A 174 16.57 -6.66 23.13
C CYS A 174 17.06 -8.08 23.42
N LYS A 175 16.12 -9.00 23.67
CA LYS A 175 16.41 -10.44 23.72
C LYS A 175 16.48 -10.98 22.30
N LYS A 176 17.68 -11.41 21.87
CA LYS A 176 17.87 -12.11 20.58
C LYS A 176 17.60 -13.59 20.78
N SER A 177 16.64 -14.13 20.03
CA SER A 177 16.32 -15.57 20.04
C SER A 177 16.57 -16.17 18.67
N ARG A 178 17.35 -17.25 18.59
CA ARG A 178 17.62 -17.93 17.31
C ARG A 178 16.40 -18.75 16.91
N VAL A 179 15.83 -18.49 15.74
CA VAL A 179 14.60 -19.16 15.27
C VAL A 179 14.94 -20.26 14.26
N TYR A 180 15.81 -19.97 13.28
CA TYR A 180 16.34 -20.95 12.33
C TYR A 180 17.77 -20.62 11.90
N LYS A 181 18.39 -21.48 11.09
CA LYS A 181 19.80 -21.34 10.64
C LYS A 181 20.11 -19.99 9.98
N ARG A 182 19.11 -19.33 9.36
CA ARG A 182 19.23 -18.03 8.67
C ARG A 182 18.26 -16.95 9.19
N SER A 183 17.65 -17.16 10.36
CA SER A 183 16.75 -16.17 10.95
C SER A 183 16.79 -16.16 12.47
N TYR A 184 16.58 -14.99 13.04
CA TYR A 184 16.43 -14.82 14.48
C TYR A 184 15.29 -13.84 14.77
N GLY A 185 14.72 -13.96 15.96
CA GLY A 185 13.74 -13.05 16.49
C GLY A 185 14.42 -12.04 17.41
N LEU A 186 14.07 -10.77 17.26
CA LEU A 186 14.30 -9.71 18.23
C LEU A 186 13.04 -9.57 19.07
N VAL A 187 13.16 -9.66 20.39
CA VAL A 187 12.03 -9.50 21.31
C VAL A 187 12.29 -8.27 22.19
N TYR A 188 11.42 -7.29 22.05
CA TYR A 188 11.40 -6.06 22.83
C TYR A 188 10.25 -6.11 23.82
N GLU A 189 10.56 -6.05 25.11
CA GLU A 189 9.59 -5.82 26.18
C GLU A 189 9.45 -4.30 26.34
N LEU A 190 8.27 -3.78 26.00
CA LEU A 190 7.99 -2.35 26.10
C LEU A 190 7.35 -2.11 27.46
N LYS A 191 7.96 -1.21 28.25
CA LYS A 191 7.30 -0.73 29.46
C LYS A 191 6.12 0.12 29.00
N ALA A 192 4.91 -0.23 29.45
CA ALA A 192 3.78 0.68 29.34
C ALA A 192 4.22 2.03 29.91
N LYS A 193 4.19 3.10 29.09
CA LYS A 193 4.32 4.45 29.63
C LYS A 193 3.13 4.63 30.56
N GLN A 194 3.38 4.53 31.86
CA GLN A 194 2.41 4.97 32.87
C GLN A 194 2.14 6.44 32.56
N SER A 195 0.91 6.70 32.11
CA SER A 195 0.40 8.05 31.90
C SER A 195 0.11 8.71 33.24
#